data_AF-A0A2N2LZJ3-F1
#
_entry.id   AF-A0A2N2LZJ3-F1
#
_cell.length_a   1.000
_cell.length_b   1.000
_cell.length_c   1.000
_cell.angle_alpha   90.00
_cell.angle_beta   90.00
_cell.angle_gamma   90.00
#
_symmetry.space_group_name_H-M   'P 1'
#
loop_
_entity.id
_entity.type
_entity.pdbx_description
1 polymer ?
#
loop_
_entity_poly.entity_id
_entity_poly.type
_entity_poly.pdbx_seq_one_letter_code
_entity_poly.pdbx_strand_id
1 'polypeptide(L)'
;MKKSAIFIVLLVIISLGICGCSREDKKYVFRSCFIDPFQGRVLAKFVLDNLKLKKAAVLYDVASEYNKGIAEIFKEVYEQNGGRIVAFETYTTNDKDFSSQLTKIKKADPEIIFLPNYYSEVPLQIQQAKRLGITVPFIGADAWGSAELIKLCGAECDGYYFSTHYAADAATEATKKFIAGYKAKYGTTPDDVAALTYDSFGLLWQALKTAGKKDRQAVRDA
;
A
#
# COMPACT_ATOMS: atom_id res chain seq x y z
N MET A 1 -20.38 -11.57 -15.18
CA MET A 1 -19.18 -10.71 -15.36
C MET A 1 -18.43 -10.66 -14.05
N LYS A 2 -17.33 -11.43 -13.91
CA LYS A 2 -16.48 -11.39 -12.72
C LYS A 2 -15.77 -10.03 -12.69
N LYS A 3 -16.07 -9.20 -11.69
CA LYS A 3 -15.34 -7.95 -11.44
C LYS A 3 -13.96 -8.34 -10.89
N SER A 4 -13.00 -8.60 -11.77
CA SER A 4 -11.61 -8.81 -11.36
C SER A 4 -11.10 -7.51 -10.73
N ALA A 5 -10.57 -7.60 -9.51
CA ALA A 5 -9.87 -6.49 -8.88
C ALA A 5 -8.71 -6.07 -9.79
N ILE A 6 -8.74 -4.82 -10.26
CA ILE A 6 -7.65 -4.25 -11.04
C ILE A 6 -6.57 -3.87 -10.03
N PHE A 7 -5.56 -4.74 -9.89
CA PHE A 7 -4.36 -4.44 -9.12
C PHE A 7 -3.58 -3.34 -9.85
N ILE A 8 -3.40 -2.19 -9.20
CA ILE A 8 -2.51 -1.15 -9.71
C ILE A 8 -1.10 -1.61 -9.36
N VAL A 9 -0.45 -2.27 -10.31
CA VAL A 9 0.99 -2.49 -10.24
C VAL A 9 1.64 -1.16 -10.56
N LEU A 10 2.06 -0.47 -9.50
CA LEU A 10 2.96 0.64 -9.70
C LEU A 10 4.24 0.05 -10.30
N LEU A 11 4.58 0.51 -11.50
CA LEU A 11 5.86 0.24 -12.11
C LEU A 11 6.93 0.54 -11.06
N VAL A 12 7.64 -0.48 -10.61
CA VAL A 12 8.77 -0.37 -9.70
C VAL A 12 9.86 0.38 -10.44
N ILE A 13 9.82 1.70 -10.37
CA ILE A 13 11.05 2.48 -10.40
C ILE A 13 11.71 2.10 -9.09
N ILE A 14 12.79 1.32 -9.18
CA ILE A 14 13.75 1.18 -8.09
C ILE A 14 14.24 2.59 -7.82
N SER A 15 13.51 3.32 -6.98
CA SER A 15 14.00 4.56 -6.42
C SER A 15 15.05 4.12 -5.44
N LEU A 16 16.32 4.17 -5.87
CA LEU A 16 17.46 4.33 -4.97
C LEU A 16 17.33 5.72 -4.31
N GLY A 17 16.25 5.91 -3.56
CA GLY A 17 15.89 7.11 -2.86
C GLY A 17 16.36 6.98 -1.43
N ILE A 18 17.49 7.61 -1.14
CA ILE A 18 17.97 7.84 0.21
C ILE A 18 16.84 8.55 0.98
N CYS A 19 16.34 7.88 2.02
CA CYS A 19 15.22 8.30 2.85
C CYS A 19 15.37 9.78 3.28
N GLY A 20 14.31 10.56 3.10
CA GLY A 20 14.22 11.97 3.50
C GLY A 20 14.12 12.23 5.00
N CYS A 21 14.29 11.23 5.86
CA CYS A 21 14.35 11.41 7.31
C CYS A 21 15.81 11.40 7.78
N SER A 22 16.35 12.60 8.02
CA SER A 22 17.72 12.98 8.43
C SER A 22 18.86 12.50 7.54
N ARG A 23 19.26 13.38 6.61
CA ARG A 23 20.30 13.16 5.59
C ARG A 23 21.75 13.04 6.10
N GLU A 24 22.02 12.97 7.41
CA GLU A 24 23.41 12.93 7.92
C GLU A 24 23.81 11.64 8.67
N ASP A 25 22.88 10.87 9.25
CA ASP A 25 23.25 9.79 10.20
C ASP A 25 22.95 8.34 9.76
N LYS A 26 22.19 8.10 8.68
CA LYS A 26 21.76 6.74 8.27
C LYS A 26 22.53 6.18 7.08
N LYS A 27 23.86 6.27 7.11
CA LYS A 27 24.75 5.90 5.99
C LYS A 27 24.65 4.42 5.57
N TYR A 28 24.21 3.53 6.44
CA TYR A 28 24.17 2.08 6.19
C TYR A 28 22.75 1.51 6.03
N VAL A 29 21.75 2.35 5.78
CA VAL A 29 20.36 1.94 5.68
C VAL A 29 19.86 2.14 4.26
N PHE A 30 19.44 1.04 3.63
CA PHE A 30 18.87 1.01 2.29
C PHE A 30 17.50 0.33 2.34
N ARG A 31 16.63 0.67 1.39
CA ARG A 31 15.32 0.04 1.23
C ARG A 31 15.10 -0.27 -0.24
N SER A 32 14.42 -1.39 -0.51
CA SER A 32 13.97 -1.79 -1.85
C SER A 32 12.54 -1.31 -2.15
N CYS A 33 11.74 -1.07 -1.10
CA CYS A 33 10.39 -0.55 -1.22
C CYS A 33 10.39 0.95 -1.57
N PHE A 34 9.29 1.42 -2.17
CA PHE A 34 9.05 2.84 -2.35
C PHE A 34 8.85 3.56 -1.01
N ILE A 35 8.85 4.89 -1.04
CA ILE A 35 8.57 5.71 0.15
C ILE A 35 7.07 6.03 0.26
N ASP A 36 6.54 6.05 1.48
CA ASP A 36 5.13 6.31 1.78
C ASP A 36 4.59 7.62 1.15
N PRO A 37 5.36 8.74 1.10
CA PRO A 37 4.93 9.95 0.39
C PRO A 37 4.63 9.75 -1.09
N PHE A 38 5.37 8.86 -1.75
CA PHE A 38 5.16 8.56 -3.15
C PHE A 38 3.86 7.79 -3.35
N GLN A 39 3.56 6.84 -2.47
CA GLN A 39 2.34 6.06 -2.50
C GLN A 39 1.09 6.91 -2.31
N GLY A 40 1.05 7.77 -1.28
CA GLY A 40 -0.07 8.68 -1.04
C GLY A 40 -0.34 9.59 -2.25
N ARG A 41 0.72 10.10 -2.89
CA ARG A 41 0.63 10.91 -4.12
C ARG A 41 0.02 10.14 -5.28
N VAL A 42 0.43 8.89 -5.47
CA VAL A 42 -0.01 8.08 -6.61
C VAL A 42 -1.44 7.59 -6.43
N LEU A 43 -1.83 7.19 -5.21
CA LEU A 43 -3.22 6.86 -4.90
C LEU A 43 -4.15 8.06 -5.11
N ALA A 44 -3.75 9.26 -4.67
CA ALA A 44 -4.54 10.47 -4.89
C ALA A 44 -4.76 10.74 -6.39
N LYS A 45 -3.70 10.64 -7.20
CA LYS A 45 -3.80 10.78 -8.66
C LYS A 45 -4.65 9.69 -9.29
N PHE A 46 -4.49 8.43 -8.88
CA PHE A 46 -5.30 7.34 -9.42
C PHE A 46 -6.81 7.58 -9.22
N VAL A 47 -7.22 8.02 -8.04
CA VAL A 47 -8.62 8.31 -7.76
C VAL A 47 -9.15 9.44 -8.67
N LEU A 48 -8.38 10.51 -8.86
CA LEU A 48 -8.79 11.65 -9.69
C LEU A 48 -8.71 11.37 -11.19
N ASP A 49 -7.65 10.72 -11.64
CA ASP A 49 -7.30 10.59 -13.05
C ASP A 49 -7.86 9.32 -13.68
N ASN A 50 -8.00 8.22 -12.91
CA ASN A 50 -8.48 6.95 -13.42
C ASN A 50 -9.92 6.67 -12.98
N LEU A 51 -10.23 6.84 -11.69
CA LEU A 51 -11.59 6.62 -11.20
C LEU A 51 -12.52 7.82 -11.43
N LYS A 52 -11.94 9.01 -11.69
CA LYS A 52 -12.66 10.27 -11.91
C LYS A 52 -13.57 10.66 -10.74
N LEU A 53 -13.23 10.25 -9.53
CA LEU A 53 -13.98 10.58 -8.31
C LEU A 53 -13.35 11.81 -7.65
N LYS A 54 -14.15 12.71 -7.08
CA LYS A 54 -13.69 13.99 -6.52
C LYS A 54 -13.98 14.17 -5.05
N LYS A 55 -14.90 13.41 -4.46
CA LYS A 55 -15.20 13.41 -3.02
C LYS A 55 -14.67 12.14 -2.38
N ALA A 56 -13.65 12.24 -1.54
CA ALA A 56 -13.11 11.10 -0.80
C ALA A 56 -13.28 11.30 0.71
N ALA A 57 -13.43 10.20 1.43
CA ALA A 57 -13.29 10.19 2.89
C ALA A 57 -12.08 9.33 3.27
N VAL A 58 -11.49 9.59 4.44
CA VAL A 58 -10.35 8.83 4.96
C VAL A 58 -10.68 8.36 6.38
N LEU A 59 -10.32 7.12 6.69
CA LEU A 59 -10.30 6.58 8.05
C LEU A 59 -8.93 5.93 8.29
N TYR A 60 -8.19 6.41 9.29
CA TYR A 60 -6.83 5.94 9.57
C TYR A 60 -6.52 5.82 11.06
N ASP A 61 -5.56 4.95 11.39
CA ASP A 61 -5.03 4.81 12.76
C ASP A 61 -4.11 5.98 13.10
N VAL A 62 -4.49 6.79 14.09
CA VAL A 62 -3.71 7.95 14.52
C VAL A 62 -2.46 7.56 15.31
N ALA A 63 -2.43 6.35 15.89
CA ALA A 63 -1.28 5.85 16.65
C ALA A 63 -0.17 5.29 15.75
N SER A 64 -0.47 5.04 14.47
CA SER A 64 0.48 4.55 13.47
C SER A 64 1.00 5.69 12.61
N GLU A 65 2.30 6.01 12.74
CA GLU A 65 2.97 7.00 11.88
C GLU A 65 2.92 6.61 10.39
N TYR A 66 2.89 5.31 10.08
CA TYR A 66 2.72 4.81 8.71
C TYR A 66 1.33 5.17 8.17
N ASN A 67 0.25 4.81 8.89
CA ASN A 67 -1.12 5.08 8.43
C ASN A 67 -1.36 6.59 8.32
N LYS A 68 -0.95 7.33 9.36
CA LYS A 68 -1.10 8.79 9.44
C LYS A 68 -0.34 9.51 8.31
N GLY A 69 0.94 9.17 8.11
CA GLY A 69 1.76 9.81 7.08
C GLY A 69 1.18 9.65 5.68
N ILE A 70 0.68 8.45 5.34
CA ILE A 70 0.03 8.21 4.05
C ILE A 70 -1.30 8.97 3.95
N ALA A 71 -2.12 8.97 5.00
CA ALA A 71 -3.41 9.66 5.04
C ALA A 71 -3.26 11.18 4.81
N GLU A 72 -2.30 11.80 5.49
CA GLU A 72 -2.02 13.24 5.38
C GLU A 72 -1.54 13.62 3.97
N ILE A 73 -0.64 12.82 3.40
CA ILE A 73 -0.11 13.07 2.05
C ILE A 73 -1.17 12.83 0.98
N PHE A 74 -1.99 11.79 1.14
CA PHE A 74 -3.13 11.57 0.26
C PHE A 74 -4.05 12.80 0.28
N LYS A 75 -4.44 13.28 1.47
CA LYS A 75 -5.30 14.47 1.63
C LYS A 75 -4.69 15.69 0.93
N GLU A 76 -3.44 16.02 1.25
CA GLU A 76 -2.75 17.18 0.69
C GLU A 76 -2.77 17.15 -0.84
N VAL A 77 -2.36 16.03 -1.43
CA VAL A 77 -2.23 15.89 -2.87
C VAL A 77 -3.59 15.84 -3.55
N TYR A 78 -4.55 15.13 -2.96
CA TYR A 78 -5.89 15.02 -3.49
C TYR A 78 -6.59 16.38 -3.57
N GLU A 79 -6.48 17.19 -2.51
CA GLU A 79 -7.06 18.54 -2.45
C GLU A 79 -6.33 19.51 -3.41
N GLN A 80 -4.99 19.46 -3.46
CA GLN A 80 -4.20 20.26 -4.42
C GLN A 80 -4.56 20.00 -5.89
N ASN A 81 -5.02 18.78 -6.21
CA ASN A 81 -5.36 18.37 -7.58
C ASN A 81 -6.87 18.41 -7.85
N GLY A 82 -7.64 19.15 -7.03
CA GLY A 82 -9.05 19.45 -7.27
C GLY A 82 -10.05 18.43 -6.73
N GLY A 83 -9.57 17.44 -5.97
CA GLY A 83 -10.39 16.60 -5.11
C GLY A 83 -10.80 17.32 -3.82
N ARG A 84 -11.68 16.69 -3.03
CA ARG A 84 -12.16 17.18 -1.74
C ARG A 84 -12.20 16.03 -0.75
N ILE A 85 -11.56 16.21 0.41
CA ILE A 85 -11.71 15.28 1.53
C ILE A 85 -12.92 15.71 2.37
N VAL A 86 -14.02 14.97 2.24
CA VAL A 86 -15.30 15.32 2.87
C VAL A 86 -15.40 14.81 4.32
N ALA A 87 -14.59 13.82 4.69
CA ALA A 87 -14.41 13.36 6.06
C ALA A 87 -12.97 12.84 6.24
N PHE A 88 -12.35 13.15 7.38
CA PHE A 88 -10.99 12.75 7.71
C PHE A 88 -10.97 12.25 9.15
N GLU A 89 -11.45 11.03 9.35
CA GLU A 89 -11.69 10.45 10.67
C GLU A 89 -10.51 9.58 11.12
N THR A 90 -10.38 9.45 12.43
CA THR A 90 -9.33 8.66 13.06
C THR A 90 -9.91 7.59 13.97
N TYR A 91 -9.15 6.51 14.12
CA TYR A 91 -9.29 5.53 15.18
C TYR A 91 -7.91 5.29 15.84
N THR A 92 -7.85 4.47 16.88
CA THR A 92 -6.57 4.05 17.48
C THR A 92 -6.38 2.54 17.37
N THR A 93 -5.13 2.08 17.32
CA THR A 93 -4.78 0.65 17.25
C THR A 93 -5.59 -0.18 18.25
N ASN A 94 -6.10 -1.32 17.79
CA ASN A 94 -6.95 -2.27 18.54
C ASN A 94 -8.42 -1.90 18.68
N ASP A 95 -8.87 -0.73 18.21
CA ASP A 95 -10.29 -0.43 18.12
C ASP A 95 -11.04 -1.51 17.33
N LYS A 96 -12.22 -1.89 17.82
CA LYS A 96 -13.11 -2.89 17.19
C LYS A 96 -14.45 -2.32 16.76
N ASP A 97 -14.72 -1.06 17.09
CA ASP A 97 -15.93 -0.36 16.71
C ASP A 97 -15.56 0.96 16.02
N PHE A 98 -15.97 1.08 14.77
CA PHE A 98 -15.75 2.24 13.91
C PHE A 98 -17.06 2.96 13.59
N SER A 99 -18.17 2.58 14.24
CA SER A 99 -19.52 3.03 13.91
C SER A 99 -19.69 4.55 13.96
N SER A 100 -19.05 5.22 14.92
CA SER A 100 -19.07 6.68 15.06
C SER A 100 -18.41 7.37 13.86
N GLN A 101 -17.18 6.97 13.54
CA GLN A 101 -16.41 7.48 12.42
C GLN A 101 -17.13 7.21 11.11
N LEU A 102 -17.59 5.97 10.90
CA LEU A 102 -18.31 5.56 9.69
C LEU A 102 -19.65 6.27 9.54
N THR A 103 -20.35 6.60 10.64
CA THR A 103 -21.59 7.40 10.58
C THR A 103 -21.31 8.81 10.10
N LYS A 104 -20.21 9.44 10.54
CA LYS A 104 -19.80 10.76 10.04
C LYS A 104 -19.39 10.69 8.57
N ILE A 105 -18.59 9.68 8.20
CA ILE A 105 -18.20 9.41 6.81
C ILE A 105 -19.45 9.25 5.93
N LYS A 106 -20.44 8.46 6.35
CA LYS A 106 -21.70 8.29 5.62
C LYS A 106 -22.43 9.63 5.42
N LYS A 107 -22.53 10.45 6.47
CA LYS A 107 -23.19 11.77 6.41
C LYS A 107 -22.48 12.74 5.47
N ALA A 108 -21.16 12.59 5.29
CA ALA A 108 -20.35 13.41 4.40
C ALA A 108 -20.49 13.04 2.91
N ASP A 109 -21.21 11.96 2.58
CA ASP A 109 -21.52 11.52 1.21
C ASP A 109 -20.28 11.46 0.29
N PRO A 110 -19.23 10.67 0.65
CA PRO A 110 -18.07 10.47 -0.21
C PRO A 110 -18.44 9.62 -1.43
N GLU A 111 -17.61 9.67 -2.46
CA GLU A 111 -17.67 8.77 -3.62
C GLU A 111 -16.71 7.59 -3.48
N ILE A 112 -15.73 7.69 -2.57
CA ILE A 112 -14.72 6.66 -2.27
C ILE A 112 -14.20 6.83 -0.84
N ILE A 113 -13.82 5.73 -0.21
CA ILE A 113 -13.20 5.75 1.13
C ILE A 113 -11.78 5.20 1.06
N PHE A 114 -10.82 5.99 1.52
CA PHE A 114 -9.44 5.60 1.67
C PHE A 114 -9.15 5.04 3.06
N LEU A 115 -8.55 3.87 3.11
CA LEU A 115 -8.19 3.13 4.31
C LEU A 115 -6.70 2.74 4.24
N PRO A 116 -5.76 3.64 4.60
CA PRO A 116 -4.32 3.33 4.68
C PRO A 116 -3.99 2.48 5.91
N ASN A 117 -4.73 1.38 6.11
CA ASN A 117 -4.74 0.57 7.32
C ASN A 117 -4.24 -0.85 7.04
N TYR A 118 -3.83 -1.53 8.10
CA TYR A 118 -3.33 -2.90 8.01
C TYR A 118 -4.43 -3.88 7.63
N TYR A 119 -4.07 -4.91 6.85
CA TYR A 119 -4.99 -5.96 6.41
C TYR A 119 -5.79 -6.65 7.52
N SER A 120 -5.31 -6.61 8.76
CA SER A 120 -5.96 -7.21 9.93
C SER A 120 -7.14 -6.38 10.46
N GLU A 121 -7.20 -5.08 10.17
CA GLU A 121 -8.21 -4.15 10.68
C GLU A 121 -9.28 -3.83 9.63
N VAL A 122 -8.86 -3.78 8.36
CA VAL A 122 -9.66 -3.45 7.18
C VAL A 122 -10.95 -4.29 7.04
N PRO A 123 -10.95 -5.62 7.23
CA PRO A 123 -12.17 -6.44 7.11
C PRO A 123 -13.29 -5.93 8.01
N LEU A 124 -12.97 -5.60 9.26
CA LEU A 124 -13.94 -5.15 10.25
C LEU A 124 -14.48 -3.75 9.89
N GLN A 125 -13.61 -2.86 9.39
CA GLN A 125 -13.98 -1.52 8.93
C GLN A 125 -14.95 -1.58 7.74
N ILE A 126 -14.65 -2.41 6.72
CA ILE A 126 -15.48 -2.58 5.52
C ILE A 126 -16.83 -3.20 5.88
N GLN A 127 -16.83 -4.26 6.69
CA GLN A 127 -18.05 -4.94 7.12
C GLN A 127 -18.97 -4.00 7.92
N GLN A 128 -18.42 -3.19 8.82
CA GLN A 128 -19.20 -2.19 9.56
C GLN A 128 -19.73 -1.10 8.65
N ALA A 129 -18.93 -0.61 7.70
CA ALA A 129 -19.34 0.39 6.74
C ALA A 129 -20.53 -0.11 5.89
N LYS A 130 -20.45 -1.35 5.40
CA LYS A 130 -21.53 -1.99 4.65
C LYS A 130 -22.79 -2.19 5.48
N ARG A 131 -22.68 -2.62 6.74
CA ARG A 131 -23.84 -2.70 7.66
C ARG A 131 -24.52 -1.35 7.87
N LEU A 132 -23.75 -0.25 7.84
CA LEU A 132 -24.27 1.11 7.87
C LEU A 132 -24.81 1.59 6.52
N GLY A 133 -24.78 0.78 5.46
CA GLY A 133 -25.28 1.11 4.13
C GLY A 133 -24.31 1.96 3.29
N ILE A 134 -23.03 1.98 3.63
CA ILE A 134 -21.98 2.57 2.79
C ILE A 134 -21.63 1.56 1.68
N THR A 135 -21.87 1.95 0.43
CA THR A 135 -21.70 1.06 -0.75
C THR A 135 -20.63 1.54 -1.74
N VAL A 136 -20.00 2.68 -1.45
CA VAL A 136 -18.93 3.24 -2.28
C VAL A 136 -17.70 2.34 -2.31
N PRO A 137 -16.86 2.42 -3.36
CA PRO A 137 -15.60 1.69 -3.39
C PRO A 137 -14.68 2.10 -2.22
N PHE A 138 -13.85 1.14 -1.80
CA PHE A 138 -12.74 1.40 -0.89
C PHE A 138 -11.42 1.35 -1.65
N ILE A 139 -10.44 2.08 -1.15
CA ILE A 139 -9.06 2.05 -1.62
C ILE A 139 -8.11 1.93 -0.43
N GLY A 140 -7.03 1.17 -0.60
CA GLY A 140 -6.04 0.89 0.45
C GLY A 140 -4.59 1.16 0.05
N ALA A 141 -3.71 0.98 1.03
CA ALA A 141 -2.26 1.03 0.87
C ALA A 141 -1.68 -0.39 0.65
N ASP A 142 -0.36 -0.50 0.54
CA ASP A 142 0.41 -1.74 0.33
C ASP A 142 0.21 -2.74 1.44
N ALA A 143 -0.09 -2.29 2.66
CA ALA A 143 -0.45 -3.16 3.78
C ALA A 143 -1.70 -4.04 3.54
N TRP A 144 -2.44 -3.85 2.44
CA TRP A 144 -3.53 -4.73 1.99
C TRP A 144 -3.04 -5.96 1.21
N GLY A 145 -1.79 -5.99 0.74
CA GLY A 145 -1.24 -7.00 -0.18
C GLY A 145 -1.18 -8.44 0.35
N SER A 146 -1.55 -8.66 1.61
CA SER A 146 -1.57 -9.99 2.22
C SER A 146 -2.73 -10.85 1.70
N ALA A 147 -2.43 -12.12 1.36
CA ALA A 147 -3.44 -13.11 1.01
C ALA A 147 -4.46 -13.36 2.15
N GLU A 148 -4.09 -13.06 3.40
CA GLU A 148 -5.01 -13.17 4.55
C GLU A 148 -6.16 -12.15 4.48
N LEU A 149 -5.97 -10.99 3.83
CA LEU A 149 -7.03 -9.98 3.69
C LEU A 149 -8.28 -10.58 3.05
N ILE A 150 -8.10 -11.31 1.94
CA ILE A 150 -9.21 -11.93 1.20
C ILE A 150 -9.86 -13.04 2.03
N LYS A 151 -9.10 -13.79 2.84
CA LYS A 151 -9.67 -14.79 3.74
C LYS A 151 -10.54 -14.17 4.83
N LEU A 152 -10.10 -13.04 5.40
CA LEU A 152 -10.79 -12.35 6.49
C LEU A 152 -12.01 -11.55 5.99
N CYS A 153 -11.87 -10.90 4.83
CA CYS A 153 -12.89 -10.03 4.27
C CYS A 153 -13.88 -10.78 3.36
N GLY A 154 -13.47 -11.91 2.79
CA GLY A 154 -14.27 -12.67 1.84
C GLY A 154 -14.68 -11.83 0.63
N ALA A 155 -15.86 -12.11 0.10
CA ALA A 155 -16.44 -11.37 -1.04
C ALA A 155 -16.71 -9.89 -0.74
N GLU A 156 -16.60 -9.45 0.53
CA GLU A 156 -16.83 -8.06 0.86
C GLU A 156 -15.70 -7.14 0.39
N CYS A 157 -14.49 -7.65 0.16
CA CYS A 157 -13.39 -6.85 -0.37
C CYS A 157 -13.28 -6.89 -1.90
N ASP A 158 -14.18 -7.60 -2.58
CA ASP A 158 -14.12 -7.76 -4.04
C ASP A 158 -14.35 -6.43 -4.77
N GLY A 159 -13.47 -6.13 -5.72
CA GLY A 159 -13.58 -4.95 -6.59
C GLY A 159 -13.04 -3.66 -5.99
N TYR A 160 -12.31 -3.73 -4.88
CA TYR A 160 -11.57 -2.60 -4.31
C TYR A 160 -10.14 -2.52 -4.84
N TYR A 161 -9.49 -1.39 -4.56
CA TYR A 161 -8.17 -1.06 -5.10
C TYR A 161 -7.16 -0.89 -3.97
N PHE A 162 -5.91 -1.18 -4.23
CA PHE A 162 -4.81 -0.77 -3.36
C PHE A 162 -3.53 -0.63 -4.18
N SER A 163 -2.60 0.17 -3.68
CA SER A 163 -1.25 0.25 -4.24
C SER A 163 -0.42 -0.94 -3.77
N THR A 164 0.41 -1.53 -4.62
CA THR A 164 1.37 -2.56 -4.21
C THR A 164 2.69 -2.43 -4.97
N HIS A 165 3.75 -3.01 -4.41
CA HIS A 165 5.07 -3.13 -5.03
C HIS A 165 5.12 -4.20 -6.12
N TYR A 166 4.20 -5.16 -6.07
CA TYR A 166 4.29 -6.36 -6.88
C TYR A 166 2.89 -6.92 -7.14
N ALA A 167 2.62 -7.32 -8.38
CA ALA A 167 1.56 -8.28 -8.65
C ALA A 167 2.04 -9.36 -9.60
N ALA A 168 1.76 -10.61 -9.21
CA ALA A 168 2.10 -11.79 -9.99
C ALA A 168 1.48 -11.76 -11.40
N ASP A 169 0.29 -11.18 -11.52
CA ASP A 169 -0.46 -11.12 -12.78
C ASP A 169 0.13 -10.12 -13.78
N ALA A 170 0.96 -9.17 -13.33
CA ALA A 170 1.69 -8.24 -14.18
C ALA A 170 3.15 -8.65 -14.39
N ALA A 171 3.48 -9.93 -14.17
CA ALA A 171 4.85 -10.42 -14.23
C ALA A 171 5.50 -10.20 -15.60
N THR A 172 6.66 -9.56 -15.59
CA THR A 172 7.57 -9.54 -16.74
C THR A 172 8.22 -10.92 -16.95
N GLU A 173 8.86 -11.15 -18.10
CA GLU A 173 9.61 -12.39 -18.35
C GLU A 173 10.67 -12.67 -17.27
N ALA A 174 11.35 -11.62 -16.77
CA ALA A 174 12.31 -11.75 -15.68
C ALA A 174 11.64 -12.21 -14.37
N THR A 175 10.45 -11.68 -14.07
CA THR A 175 9.69 -11.99 -12.85
C THR A 175 9.08 -13.40 -12.88
N LYS A 176 8.70 -13.93 -14.06
CA LYS A 176 8.13 -15.28 -14.20
C LYS A 176 9.03 -16.38 -13.63
N LYS A 177 10.36 -16.24 -13.78
CA LYS A 177 11.33 -17.20 -13.23
C LYS A 177 11.31 -17.22 -11.70
N PHE A 178 11.26 -16.05 -11.07
CA PHE A 178 11.13 -15.95 -9.62
C PHE A 178 9.83 -16.59 -9.13
N ILE A 179 8.70 -16.28 -9.77
CA ILE A 179 7.39 -16.83 -9.42
C ILE A 179 7.38 -18.36 -9.52
N ALA A 180 7.90 -18.91 -10.61
CA ALA A 180 7.97 -20.36 -10.80
C ALA A 180 8.86 -21.03 -9.74
N GLY A 181 10.04 -20.47 -9.47
CA GLY A 181 10.96 -21.00 -8.45
C GLY A 181 10.39 -20.92 -7.04
N TYR A 182 9.71 -19.82 -6.71
CA TYR A 182 9.05 -19.65 -5.42
C TYR A 182 7.91 -20.66 -5.23
N LYS A 183 7.04 -20.81 -6.24
CA LYS A 183 5.97 -21.82 -6.25
C LYS A 183 6.49 -23.23 -6.10
N ALA A 184 7.56 -23.59 -6.82
CA ALA A 184 8.15 -24.92 -6.73
C ALA A 184 8.71 -25.23 -5.33
N LYS A 185 9.22 -24.21 -4.62
CA LYS A 185 9.83 -24.38 -3.30
C LYS A 185 8.83 -24.30 -2.14
N TYR A 186 7.84 -23.41 -2.24
CA TYR A 186 6.95 -23.07 -1.12
C TYR A 186 5.47 -23.42 -1.37
N GLY A 187 5.11 -23.85 -2.58
CA GLY A 187 3.75 -24.26 -2.92
C GLY A 187 2.75 -23.11 -3.09
N THR A 188 3.17 -21.86 -2.94
CA THR A 188 2.31 -20.67 -3.03
C THR A 188 2.86 -19.65 -4.02
N THR A 189 1.97 -18.79 -4.55
CA THR A 189 2.42 -17.60 -5.30
C THR A 189 3.09 -16.64 -4.31
N PRO A 190 4.27 -16.07 -4.62
CA PRO A 190 4.88 -15.07 -3.76
C PRO A 190 3.98 -13.84 -3.67
N ASP A 191 3.88 -13.27 -2.48
CA ASP A 191 3.30 -11.95 -2.24
C ASP A 191 4.36 -10.85 -2.43
N ASP A 192 3.97 -9.60 -2.18
CA ASP A 192 4.86 -8.46 -2.30
C ASP A 192 6.00 -8.49 -1.28
N VAL A 193 5.78 -8.98 -0.06
CA VAL A 193 6.82 -9.18 0.94
C VAL A 193 7.88 -10.17 0.45
N ALA A 194 7.46 -11.30 -0.14
CA ALA A 194 8.38 -12.27 -0.72
C ALA A 194 9.17 -11.69 -1.89
N ALA A 195 8.52 -10.93 -2.77
CA ALA A 195 9.17 -10.26 -3.91
C ALA A 195 10.19 -9.21 -3.43
N LEU A 196 9.81 -8.32 -2.52
CA LEU A 196 10.71 -7.30 -1.95
C LEU A 196 11.89 -7.93 -1.21
N THR A 197 11.66 -9.03 -0.49
CA THR A 197 12.74 -9.76 0.19
C THR A 197 13.72 -10.31 -0.84
N TYR A 198 13.21 -10.94 -1.91
CA TYR A 198 14.04 -11.47 -2.98
C TYR A 198 14.91 -10.39 -3.63
N ASP A 199 14.32 -9.23 -3.96
CA ASP A 199 15.04 -8.10 -4.55
C ASP A 199 16.05 -7.49 -3.58
N SER A 200 15.70 -7.36 -2.29
CA SER A 200 16.63 -6.83 -1.26
C SER A 200 17.87 -7.70 -1.10
N PHE A 201 17.68 -9.03 -1.07
CA PHE A 201 18.81 -9.96 -1.06
C PHE A 201 19.59 -9.94 -2.38
N GLY A 202 18.90 -9.81 -3.51
CA GLY A 202 19.52 -9.66 -4.82
C GLY A 202 20.43 -8.43 -4.90
N LEU A 203 19.98 -7.29 -4.38
CA LEU A 203 20.75 -6.05 -4.28
C LEU A 203 21.98 -6.23 -3.39
N LEU A 204 21.81 -6.78 -2.19
CA LEU A 204 22.93 -7.06 -1.28
C LEU A 204 23.95 -8.02 -1.93
N TRP A 205 23.47 -9.06 -2.59
CA TRP A 205 24.31 -10.03 -3.28
C TRP A 205 25.09 -9.39 -4.43
N GLN A 206 24.49 -8.46 -5.16
CA GLN A 206 25.16 -7.73 -6.22
C GLN A 206 26.22 -6.78 -5.65
N ALA A 207 25.90 -6.01 -4.61
CA ALA A 207 26.86 -5.14 -3.92
C ALA A 207 28.07 -5.92 -3.38
N LEU A 208 27.86 -7.11 -2.81
CA LEU A 208 28.94 -7.98 -2.33
C LEU A 208 29.88 -8.44 -3.45
N LYS A 209 29.38 -8.61 -4.69
CA LYS A 209 30.23 -8.97 -5.84
C LYS A 209 31.02 -7.78 -6.37
N THR A 210 30.45 -6.58 -6.34
CA THR A 210 31.01 -5.38 -6.96
C THR A 210 31.90 -4.57 -6.01
N ALA A 211 31.72 -4.70 -4.69
CA ALA A 211 32.46 -3.96 -3.66
C ALA A 211 33.99 -4.08 -3.75
N GLY A 212 34.52 -5.15 -4.37
CA GLY A 212 35.96 -5.39 -4.50
C GLY A 212 36.67 -5.76 -3.20
N LYS A 213 36.09 -5.43 -2.04
CA LYS A 213 36.55 -5.78 -0.70
C LYS A 213 35.38 -6.21 0.19
N LYS A 214 35.67 -7.12 1.12
CA LYS A 214 34.70 -7.63 2.09
C LYS A 214 34.70 -6.77 3.36
N ASP A 215 34.44 -5.47 3.20
CA ASP A 215 34.29 -4.53 4.32
C ASP A 215 32.98 -3.75 4.22
N ARG A 216 32.50 -3.27 5.37
CA ARG A 216 31.17 -2.64 5.49
C ARG A 216 31.00 -1.42 4.60
N GLN A 217 32.06 -0.63 4.41
CA GLN A 217 31.97 0.58 3.62
C GLN A 217 32.00 0.26 2.12
N ALA A 218 32.89 -0.63 1.69
CA ALA A 218 32.93 -1.04 0.29
C ALA A 218 31.60 -1.64 -0.17
N VAL A 219 30.93 -2.42 0.68
CA VAL A 219 29.59 -2.97 0.39
C VAL A 219 28.49 -1.90 0.39
N ARG A 220 28.62 -0.86 1.22
CA ARG A 220 27.68 0.28 1.23
C ARG A 220 27.81 1.13 -0.03
N ASP A 221 29.03 1.32 -0.52
CA ASP A 221 29.33 2.20 -1.66
C ASP A 221 29.05 1.54 -3.02
N ALA A 222 28.86 0.22 -3.05
CA ALA A 222 28.66 -0.60 -4.23
C ALA A 222 27.17 -0.81 -4.57
#